data_AF-A0A2N2DIG8-F1
#
_entry.id   AF-A0A2N2DIG8-F1
#
_cell.length_a   1.000
_cell.length_b   1.000
_cell.length_c   1.000
_cell.angle_alpha   90.00
_cell.angle_beta   90.00
_cell.angle_gamma   90.00
#
_symmetry.space_group_name_H-M   'P 1'
#
loop_
_entity.id
_entity.type
_entity.pdbx_description
1 polymer ?
#
loop_
_entity_poly.entity_id
_entity_poly.type
_entity_poly.pdbx_seq_one_letter_code
_entity_poly.pdbx_strand_id
1 'polypeptide(L)' 'LLYIEQGNVIDIIEHPNPDRYIGQQILLVKVGKIIYCVPFLERENEIWLKTIFPSRKYTKKYYGGDLNK' A
#
# COMPACT_ATOMS: atom_id res chain seq x y z
N LEU A 1 -9.05 -7.60 3.02
CA LEU A 1 -9.90 -6.88 2.04
C LEU A 1 -10.77 -5.81 2.70
N LEU A 2 -11.38 -6.07 3.86
CA LEU A 2 -12.18 -5.10 4.63
C LEU A 2 -11.73 -3.62 4.56
N TYR A 3 -10.49 -3.30 4.90
CA TYR A 3 -9.99 -1.92 4.87
C TYR A 3 -9.94 -1.30 3.46
N ILE A 4 -9.66 -2.11 2.44
CA ILE A 4 -9.62 -1.68 1.03
C ILE A 4 -11.04 -1.37 0.56
N GLU A 5 -11.99 -2.27 0.84
CA GLU A 5 -13.42 -2.10 0.50
C GLU A 5 -14.06 -0.92 1.24
N GLN A 6 -13.60 -0.62 2.45
CA GLN A 6 -14.01 0.54 3.24
C GLN A 6 -13.40 1.88 2.76
N GLY A 7 -12.62 1.88 1.67
CA GLY A 7 -12.03 3.09 1.12
C GLY A 7 -10.82 3.62 1.89
N ASN A 8 -10.18 2.81 2.74
CA ASN A 8 -8.96 3.21 3.46
C ASN A 8 -7.68 3.10 2.61
N VAL A 9 -7.84 3.02 1.28
CA VAL A 9 -6.72 3.13 0.34
C VAL A 9 -6.27 4.59 0.32
N ILE A 10 -5.01 4.80 0.66
CA ILE A 10 -4.38 6.12 0.70
C ILE A 10 -3.78 6.48 -0.66
N ASP A 11 -3.11 5.51 -1.30
CA ASP A 11 -2.43 5.71 -2.58
C ASP A 11 -2.10 4.37 -3.25
N ILE A 12 -1.80 4.40 -4.54
CA ILE A 12 -1.16 3.32 -5.30
C ILE A 12 0.14 3.86 -5.87
N ILE A 13 1.25 3.24 -5.52
CA ILE A 13 2.58 3.67 -5.98
C ILE A 13 3.28 2.54 -6.75
N GLU A 14 4.15 2.91 -7.67
CA GLU A 14 5.04 1.94 -8.30
C GLU A 14 6.09 1.40 -7.32
N HIS A 15 6.53 0.17 -7.55
CA HIS A 15 7.64 -0.37 -6.78
C HIS A 15 8.91 0.47 -7.02
N PRO A 16 9.66 0.89 -5.98
CA PRO A 16 10.82 1.78 -6.12
C PRO A 16 12.00 1.16 -6.91
N ASN A 17 11.92 -0.13 -7.19
CA ASN A 17 12.84 -0.84 -8.07
C ASN A 17 11.99 -1.56 -9.13
N PRO A 18 11.59 -0.87 -10.21
CA PRO A 18 10.73 -1.44 -11.24
C PRO A 18 11.46 -2.51 -12.06
N ASP A 19 12.77 -2.38 -12.28
CA ASP A 19 13.56 -3.36 -13.05
C ASP A 19 13.54 -4.75 -12.42
N ARG A 20 13.59 -4.82 -11.08
CA ARG A 20 13.52 -6.08 -10.33
C ARG A 20 12.08 -6.55 -10.12
N TYR A 21 11.12 -5.63 -10.11
CA TYR A 21 9.71 -5.91 -9.78
C TYR A 21 8.78 -5.36 -10.87
N ILE A 22 8.99 -5.83 -12.09
CA ILE A 22 8.30 -5.35 -13.29
C ILE A 22 6.79 -5.53 -13.16
N GLY A 23 6.06 -4.44 -13.40
CA GLY A 23 4.60 -4.38 -13.32
C GLY A 23 4.03 -4.49 -11.90
N GLN A 24 4.87 -4.50 -10.85
CA GLN A 24 4.41 -4.56 -9.48
C GLN A 24 4.16 -3.15 -8.92
N GLN A 25 2.99 -2.99 -8.33
CA GLN A 25 2.61 -1.78 -7.61
C GLN A 25 2.45 -2.08 -6.13
N ILE A 26 2.29 -1.04 -5.33
CA ILE A 26 2.08 -1.12 -3.89
C ILE A 26 0.86 -0.27 -3.55
N LEU A 27 -0.16 -0.93 -3.01
CA LEU A 27 -1.31 -0.27 -2.42
C LEU A 27 -0.93 0.17 -1.00
N LEU A 28 -1.12 1.44 -0.69
CA LEU A 28 -0.94 1.98 0.65
C LEU A 28 -2.30 2.01 1.35
N VAL A 29 -2.45 1.26 2.44
CA VAL A 29 -3.72 1.11 3.16
C VAL A 29 -3.57 1.59 4.59
N LYS A 30 -4.45 2.47 5.05
CA LYS A 30 -4.51 2.88 6.46
C LYS A 30 -5.18 1.77 7.27
N VAL A 31 -4.46 1.24 8.26
CA VAL A 31 -5.00 0.31 9.24
C VAL A 31 -4.72 0.89 10.62
N GLY A 32 -5.77 1.43 11.24
CA GLY A 32 -5.66 2.21 12.47
C GLY A 32 -4.75 3.42 12.27
N LYS A 33 -3.58 3.39 12.92
CA LYS A 33 -2.60 4.48 12.98
C LYS A 33 -1.35 4.21 12.13
N ILE A 34 -1.33 3.15 11.33
CA ILE A 34 -0.15 2.79 10.52
C ILE A 34 -0.60 2.55 9.08
N ILE A 35 0.23 2.98 8.13
CA ILE A 35 0.08 2.62 6.73
C ILE A 35 0.74 1.27 6.49
N TYR A 36 -0.02 0.33 5.93
CA TYR A 36 0.46 -0.94 5.43
C TYR A 36 0.68 -0.84 3.92
N CYS A 37 1.80 -1.39 3.47
CA CYS A 37 2.07 -1.63 2.07
C CYS A 37 1.53 -3.01 1.69
N VAL A 38 0.74 -3.07 0.64
CA VAL A 38 0.25 -4.31 0.04
C VAL A 38 0.79 -4.36 -1.39
N PRO A 39 1.91 -5.05 -1.65
CA PRO A 39 2.40 -5.21 -3.01
C PRO A 39 1.42 -6.05 -3.82
N PHE A 40 1.17 -5.66 -5.07
CA PHE A 40 0.29 -6.40 -5.95
C PHE A 40 0.75 -6.36 -7.41
N LEU A 41 0.30 -7.36 -8.15
CA LEU A 41 0.40 -7.41 -9.62
C LEU A 41 -1.00 -7.40 -10.19
N GLU A 42 -1.26 -6.45 -11.08
CA GLU A 42 -2.47 -6.44 -11.89
C GLU A 42 -2.28 -7.33 -13.13
N ARG A 43 -3.29 -8.13 -13.42
CA ARG A 43 -3.44 -8.99 -14.60
C ARG A 43 -4.83 -8.73 -15.18
N GLU A 44 -5.07 -9.19 -16.40
CA GLU A 44 -6.27 -8.83 -17.17
C GLU A 44 -7.60 -8.94 -16.41
N ASN A 45 -7.76 -9.96 -15.55
CA ASN A 45 -8.99 -10.19 -14.80
C ASN A 45 -8.78 -10.42 -13.29
N GLU A 46 -7.56 -10.20 -12.78
CA GLU A 46 -7.25 -10.53 -11.38
C GLU A 46 -6.12 -9.67 -10.80
N ILE A 47 -6.15 -9.53 -9.47
CA ILE A 47 -5.11 -8.84 -8.69
C ILE A 47 -4.46 -9.85 -7.76
N TRP A 48 -3.15 -10.05 -7.92
CA TRP A 48 -2.36 -10.90 -7.04
C TRP A 48 -1.74 -10.09 -5.91
N LEU A 49 -2.30 -10.21 -4.71
CA LEU A 49 -1.75 -9.57 -3.52
C LEU A 49 -0.61 -10.41 -2.94
N LYS A 50 0.48 -9.74 -2.55
CA LYS A 50 1.58 -10.34 -1.79
C LYS A 50 1.45 -9.98 -0.31
N THR A 51 2.31 -10.58 0.50
CA THR A 51 2.38 -10.34 1.94
C THR A 51 2.45 -8.85 2.26
N ILE A 52 1.49 -8.41 3.06
CA ILE A 52 1.42 -7.02 3.53
C ILE A 52 2.49 -6.75 4.59
N PHE A 53 2.98 -5.52 4.67
CA PHE A 53 3.91 -5.12 5.73
C PHE A 53 3.66 -3.67 6.19
N PRO A 54 3.85 -3.36 7.47
CA PRO A 54 3.73 -2.00 7.96
C PRO A 54 4.87 -1.12 7.44
N SER A 55 4.57 0.13 7.09
CA SER A 55 5.57 1.09 6.61
C SER A 55 5.58 2.35 7.46
N ARG A 56 6.61 2.47 8.32
CA ARG A 56 6.87 3.72 9.07
C ARG A 56 7.19 4.89 8.12
N LYS A 57 7.88 4.60 7.01
CA LYS A 57 8.21 5.59 5.98
C LYS A 57 6.94 6.25 5.42
N TYR A 58 5.98 5.43 4.96
CA TYR A 58 4.74 5.99 4.41
C TYR A 58 3.84 6.55 5.49
N THR A 59 3.79 5.93 6.66
CA THR A 59 3.06 6.50 7.80
C THR A 59 3.53 7.92 8.10
N LYS A 60 4.85 8.16 8.16
CA LYS A 60 5.40 9.52 8.33
C LYS A 60 5.13 10.42 7.13
N LYS A 61 5.22 9.91 5.90
CA LYS A 61 4.97 10.70 4.68
C LYS A 61 3.54 11.26 4.63
N TYR A 62 2.54 10.44 4.91
CA TYR A 62 1.14 10.84 4.78
C TYR A 62 0.53 11.44 6.05
N TYR A 63 1.04 11.07 7.24
CA TYR A 63 0.51 11.57 8.51
C TYR A 63 1.49 12.51 9.25
N GLY A 64 2.64 12.85 8.66
CA GLY A 64 3.62 13.76 9.28
C GLY A 64 4.27 13.21 10.57
N GLY A 65 4.02 11.95 10.91
CA GLY A 65 4.35 11.38 12.22
C GLY A 65 3.28 11.62 13.28
N ASP A 66 2.20 12.34 12.97
CA ASP A 66 1.06 12.54 13.85
C ASP A 66 -0.10 11.62 13.45
N LEU A 67 -0.24 10.54 14.21
CA LEU A 67 -1.15 9.44 13.92
C LEU A 67 -2.61 9.75 14.29
N ASN A 68 -2.94 11.01 14.58
CA ASN A 68 -4.25 11.46 15.03
C ASN A 68 -4.99 12.35 14.00
N LYS A 69 -4.45 12.49 12.78
CA LYS A 69 -5.12 13.18 11.68
C LYS A 69 -6.05 12.27 10.88
#